data_AF-A0A1H8LWM1-F1
#
_entry.id   AF-A0A1H8LWM1-F1
#
_cell.length_a   1.000
_cell.length_b   1.000
_cell.length_c   1.000
_cell.angle_alpha   90.00
_cell.angle_beta   90.00
_cell.angle_gamma   90.00
#
_symmetry.space_group_name_H-M   'P 1'
#
loop_
_entity.id
_entity.type
_entity.pdbx_description
1 polymer ?
#
loop_
_entity_poly.entity_id
_entity_poly.type
_entity_poly.pdbx_seq_one_letter_code
_entity_poly.pdbx_strand_id
1 'polypeptide(L)'
;MKDRHRAIELSPSNAIEIGFLLLASVYAFVILYMGRITLVDFAVLAAIFFAYVWRVRNTPKTDNPDEAEEAGPAAALTTLPIATQWAIMIGLVIVACGVILAAAEPFAEAMVSSGRVLGINEFLLIQWLAPLASEAPAVSIAILFVLANRSGNGLTAMISDKINQWTLLVGMLPLAMSVGAGTISSLPLDARQSEEFFLTAAQSLLGIALLLRLRLSIASAALLAAMFSVQVVLAFYYRNDEARTILTLTWLAWVYLVIALAVFSINGRRLVAILRTAFLSAGLRRDTRRNEA
;
A
#
# COMPACT_ATOMS: atom_id res chain seq x y z
N MET A 1 -0.83 19.41 -28.08
CA MET A 1 0.30 18.46 -28.07
C MET A 1 0.06 17.48 -26.92
N LYS A 2 -0.11 16.18 -27.22
CA LYS A 2 -0.33 15.16 -26.20
C LYS A 2 1.04 14.76 -25.67
N ASP A 3 1.47 15.39 -24.58
CA ASP A 3 2.79 15.20 -24.01
C ASP A 3 2.93 13.75 -23.55
N ARG A 4 3.66 12.94 -24.34
CA ARG A 4 3.84 11.49 -24.11
C ARG A 4 4.86 11.30 -22.99
N HIS A 5 4.50 11.69 -21.78
CA HIS A 5 5.29 11.41 -20.59
C HIS A 5 5.47 9.89 -20.45
N ARG A 6 6.70 9.40 -20.71
CA ARG A 6 7.05 7.98 -20.62
C ARG A 6 7.29 7.50 -19.19
N ALA A 7 7.20 8.42 -18.23
CA ALA A 7 7.34 8.16 -16.81
C ALA A 7 6.50 9.16 -16.01
N ILE A 8 6.03 8.73 -14.84
CA ILE A 8 5.46 9.59 -13.80
C ILE A 8 6.60 9.90 -12.84
N GLU A 9 6.95 11.18 -12.70
CA GLU A 9 7.96 11.63 -11.73
C GLU A 9 7.31 11.79 -10.35
N LEU A 10 8.06 11.43 -9.32
CA LEU A 10 7.68 11.59 -7.91
C LEU A 10 8.46 12.74 -7.30
N SER A 11 7.85 13.39 -6.32
CA SER A 11 8.48 14.45 -5.55
C SER A 11 9.64 13.90 -4.69
N PRO A 12 10.65 14.72 -4.36
CA PRO A 12 11.69 14.32 -3.41
C PRO A 12 11.15 13.91 -2.04
N SER A 13 10.00 14.44 -1.62
CA SER A 13 9.33 14.04 -0.37
C SER A 13 8.93 12.56 -0.37
N ASN A 14 8.61 11.98 -1.53
CA ASN A 14 8.24 10.56 -1.66
C ASN A 14 9.38 9.59 -1.27
N ALA A 15 10.60 10.08 -1.08
CA ALA A 15 11.69 9.28 -0.50
C ALA A 15 11.36 8.78 0.91
N ILE A 16 10.53 9.53 1.67
CA ILE A 16 10.09 9.13 3.01
C ILE A 16 9.21 7.88 2.90
N GLU A 17 8.16 7.94 2.07
CA GLU A 17 7.24 6.85 1.76
C GLU A 17 8.01 5.58 1.36
N ILE A 18 8.92 5.70 0.39
CA ILE A 18 9.72 4.58 -0.11
C ILE A 18 10.60 3.99 1.00
N GLY A 19 11.20 4.84 1.85
CA GLY A 19 12.03 4.39 2.97
C GLY A 19 11.26 3.61 4.02
N PHE A 20 10.08 4.09 4.42
CA PHE A 20 9.22 3.38 5.38
C PHE A 20 8.61 2.11 4.79
N LEU A 21 8.23 2.13 3.50
CA LEU A 21 7.76 0.94 2.80
C LEU A 21 8.86 -0.13 2.72
N LEU A 22 10.11 0.27 2.51
CA LEU A 22 11.28 -0.63 2.56
C LEU A 22 11.49 -1.21 3.94
N LEU A 23 11.39 -0.39 4.99
CA LEU A 23 11.51 -0.86 6.37
C LEU A 23 10.45 -1.92 6.70
N ALA A 24 9.18 -1.66 6.36
CA ALA A 24 8.10 -2.63 6.53
C ALA A 24 8.33 -3.90 5.69
N SER A 25 8.79 -3.76 4.45
CA SER A 25 9.07 -4.89 3.55
C SER A 25 10.22 -5.76 4.03
N VAL A 26 11.26 -5.17 4.65
CA VAL A 26 12.34 -5.94 5.28
C VAL A 26 11.84 -6.63 6.55
N TYR A 27 11.02 -5.95 7.35
CA TYR A 27 10.42 -6.56 8.55
C TYR A 27 9.50 -7.74 8.22
N ALA A 28 8.83 -7.73 7.06
CA ALA A 28 8.03 -8.86 6.59
C ALA A 28 8.83 -10.18 6.53
N PHE A 29 10.14 -10.14 6.27
CA PHE A 29 10.98 -11.34 6.29
C PHE A 29 11.22 -11.88 7.70
N VAL A 30 11.16 -11.05 8.73
CA VAL A 30 11.17 -11.49 10.13
C VAL A 30 9.89 -12.27 10.45
N ILE A 31 8.74 -11.76 10.00
CA ILE A 31 7.44 -12.45 10.13
C ILE A 31 7.47 -13.81 9.41
N LEU A 32 7.99 -13.86 8.18
CA LEU A 32 8.14 -15.11 7.42
C LEU A 32 9.00 -16.12 8.15
N TYR A 33 10.15 -15.69 8.69
CA TYR A 33 11.03 -16.56 9.46
C TYR A 33 10.34 -17.12 10.73
N MET A 34 9.48 -16.32 11.35
CA MET A 34 8.73 -16.75 12.54
C MET A 34 7.53 -17.64 12.22
N GLY A 35 7.03 -17.62 10.98
CA GLY A 35 5.87 -18.41 10.52
C GLY A 35 4.53 -18.00 11.16
N ARG A 36 4.45 -16.80 11.74
CA ARG A 36 3.24 -16.27 12.38
C ARG A 36 3.32 -14.75 12.56
N ILE A 37 2.17 -14.10 12.64
CA ILE A 37 2.03 -12.67 12.96
C ILE A 37 1.53 -12.54 14.39
N THR A 38 2.29 -11.86 15.24
CA THR A 38 2.01 -11.69 16.67
C THR A 38 1.57 -10.26 17.00
N LEU A 39 1.10 -10.02 18.23
CA LEU A 39 0.85 -8.66 18.72
C LEU A 39 2.13 -7.81 18.85
N VAL A 40 3.31 -8.44 18.92
CA VAL A 40 4.59 -7.72 18.84
C VAL A 40 4.79 -7.18 17.43
N ASP A 41 4.50 -7.98 16.41
CA ASP A 41 4.55 -7.55 15.01
C ASP A 41 3.55 -6.42 14.75
N PHE A 42 2.36 -6.48 15.33
CA PHE A 42 1.41 -5.35 15.33
C PHE A 42 2.06 -4.08 15.88
N ALA A 43 2.66 -4.14 17.06
CA ALA A 43 3.28 -2.97 17.69
C ALA A 43 4.42 -2.41 16.82
N VAL A 44 5.25 -3.27 16.22
CA VAL A 44 6.33 -2.85 15.31
C VAL A 44 5.78 -2.21 14.03
N LEU A 45 4.84 -2.85 13.34
CA LEU A 45 4.25 -2.34 12.11
C LEU A 45 3.47 -1.03 12.36
N ALA A 46 2.74 -0.94 13.47
CA ALA A 46 2.07 0.29 13.90
C ALA A 46 3.09 1.40 14.18
N ALA A 47 4.19 1.10 14.88
CA ALA A 47 5.25 2.08 15.14
C ALA A 47 5.89 2.59 13.83
N ILE A 48 6.15 1.71 12.87
CA ILE A 48 6.63 2.07 11.52
C ILE A 48 5.63 3.03 10.84
N PHE A 49 4.34 2.70 10.87
CA PHE A 49 3.30 3.53 10.27
C PHE A 49 3.16 4.90 10.94
N PHE A 50 3.11 4.96 12.28
CA PHE A 50 2.99 6.23 12.99
C PHE A 50 4.24 7.09 12.84
N ALA A 51 5.43 6.49 12.80
CA ALA A 51 6.68 7.20 12.49
C ALA A 51 6.67 7.77 11.07
N TYR A 52 6.14 7.01 10.10
CA TYR A 52 5.89 7.48 8.74
C TYR A 52 4.99 8.72 8.72
N VAL A 53 3.80 8.63 9.33
CA VAL A 53 2.82 9.74 9.37
C VAL A 53 3.43 10.98 10.04
N TRP A 54 4.13 10.79 11.17
CA TRP A 54 4.82 11.87 11.86
C TRP A 54 5.88 12.54 10.98
N ARG A 55 6.65 11.76 10.21
CA ARG A 55 7.70 12.26 9.33
C ARG A 55 7.14 13.02 8.13
N VAL A 56 6.08 12.51 7.51
CA VAL A 56 5.39 13.19 6.40
C VAL A 56 4.74 14.50 6.87
N ARG A 57 4.08 14.50 8.03
CA ARG A 57 3.47 15.71 8.62
C ARG A 57 4.48 16.85 8.80
N ASN A 58 5.72 16.51 9.13
CA ASN A 58 6.77 17.50 9.42
C ASN A 58 7.60 17.89 8.18
N THR A 59 7.26 17.38 6.99
CA THR A 59 7.95 17.72 5.75
C THR A 59 7.23 18.89 5.08
N PRO A 60 7.95 19.96 4.67
CA PRO A 60 7.33 21.07 3.95
C PRO A 60 6.66 20.54 2.69
N LYS A 61 5.33 20.67 2.59
CA LYS A 61 4.65 20.47 1.31
C LYS A 61 5.19 21.54 0.37
N THR A 62 5.68 21.15 -0.80
CA THR A 62 6.00 22.11 -1.85
C THR A 62 4.71 22.82 -2.20
N ASP A 63 4.57 24.07 -1.79
CA ASP A 63 3.46 24.95 -2.16
C ASP A 63 3.50 25.17 -3.68
N ASN A 64 2.95 24.24 -4.43
CA ASN A 64 2.52 24.49 -5.80
C ASN A 64 1.14 25.16 -5.72
N PRO A 65 1.00 26.43 -6.15
CA PRO A 65 -0.29 27.13 -6.14
C PRO A 65 -1.36 26.42 -6.99
N ASP A 66 -0.96 25.61 -7.98
CA ASP A 66 -1.88 24.78 -8.80
C ASP A 66 -2.37 23.51 -8.08
N GLU A 67 -1.78 23.14 -6.94
CA GLU A 67 -2.22 21.99 -6.12
C GLU A 67 -3.19 22.39 -5.00
N ALA A 68 -3.37 23.70 -4.77
CA ALA A 68 -4.08 24.27 -3.62
C ALA A 68 -5.61 24.27 -3.77
N GLU A 69 -6.15 24.12 -4.98
CA GLU A 69 -7.59 23.98 -5.17
C GLU A 69 -8.03 22.54 -4.84
N GLU A 70 -8.66 22.39 -3.67
CA GLU A 70 -9.43 21.20 -3.33
C GLU A 70 -10.54 21.06 -4.37
N ALA A 71 -10.52 20.00 -5.18
CA ALA A 71 -11.51 19.78 -6.23
C ALA A 71 -12.70 18.94 -5.71
N GLY A 72 -13.88 19.16 -6.30
CA GLY A 72 -15.06 18.31 -6.09
C GLY A 72 -15.82 18.60 -4.78
N PRO A 73 -16.47 17.60 -4.17
CA PRO A 73 -17.31 17.79 -2.98
C PRO A 73 -16.59 18.43 -1.78
N ALA A 74 -15.26 18.23 -1.68
CA ALA A 74 -14.45 18.87 -0.65
C ALA A 74 -14.41 20.41 -0.81
N ALA A 75 -14.35 20.91 -2.06
CA ALA A 75 -14.38 22.34 -2.36
C ALA A 75 -15.66 23.02 -1.84
N ALA A 76 -16.80 22.32 -1.92
CA ALA A 76 -18.06 22.86 -1.41
C ALA A 76 -18.03 23.03 0.12
N LEU A 77 -17.32 22.15 0.84
CA LEU A 77 -17.19 22.24 2.29
C LEU A 77 -16.37 23.47 2.70
N THR A 78 -15.31 23.82 1.98
CA THR A 78 -14.43 24.96 2.34
C THR A 78 -15.15 26.31 2.31
N THR A 79 -16.29 26.41 1.62
CA THR A 79 -17.13 27.62 1.59
C THR A 79 -18.01 27.82 2.83
N LEU A 80 -18.17 26.79 3.66
CA LEU A 80 -19.05 26.81 4.83
C LEU A 80 -18.32 27.31 6.09
N PRO A 81 -19.05 27.78 7.12
CA PRO A 81 -18.45 28.06 8.43
C PRO A 81 -17.79 26.82 9.02
N ILE A 82 -16.65 26.99 9.71
CA ILE A 82 -15.83 25.89 10.27
C ILE A 82 -16.67 24.90 11.08
N ALA A 83 -17.57 25.38 11.94
CA ALA A 83 -18.43 24.50 12.74
C ALA A 83 -19.30 23.57 11.87
N THR A 84 -19.85 24.09 10.78
CA THR A 84 -20.66 23.33 9.81
C THR A 84 -19.80 22.33 9.05
N GLN A 85 -18.57 22.70 8.68
CA GLN A 85 -17.62 21.78 8.05
C GLN A 85 -17.36 20.56 8.93
N TRP A 86 -17.00 20.79 10.20
CA TRP A 86 -16.76 19.70 11.16
C TRP A 86 -18.00 18.85 11.40
N ALA A 87 -19.18 19.47 11.54
CA ALA A 87 -20.43 18.73 11.71
C ALA A 87 -20.72 17.81 10.51
N ILE A 88 -20.56 18.30 9.29
CA ILE A 88 -20.74 17.49 8.07
C ILE A 88 -19.69 16.38 8.00
N MET A 89 -18.41 16.69 8.22
CA MET A 89 -17.33 15.70 8.18
C MET A 89 -17.54 14.59 9.22
N ILE A 90 -17.89 14.94 10.46
CA ILE A 90 -18.21 13.97 11.52
C ILE A 90 -19.44 13.14 11.12
N GLY A 91 -20.49 13.78 10.62
CA GLY A 91 -21.69 13.09 10.12
C GLY A 91 -21.37 12.09 9.02
N LEU A 92 -20.56 12.48 8.03
CA LEU A 92 -20.10 11.60 6.96
C LEU A 92 -19.28 10.43 7.49
N VAL A 93 -18.36 10.66 8.43
CA VAL A 93 -17.56 9.60 9.06
C VAL A 93 -18.45 8.61 9.82
N ILE A 94 -19.39 9.10 10.64
CA ILE A 94 -20.29 8.24 11.40
C ILE A 94 -21.16 7.39 10.46
N VAL A 95 -21.73 8.00 9.43
CA VAL A 95 -22.55 7.30 8.44
C VAL A 95 -21.71 6.26 7.69
N ALA A 96 -20.51 6.64 7.22
CA ALA A 96 -19.62 5.72 6.50
C ALA A 96 -19.19 4.54 7.39
N CYS A 97 -18.76 4.80 8.63
CA CYS A 97 -18.42 3.74 9.59
C CYS A 97 -19.62 2.83 9.89
N GLY A 98 -20.81 3.40 10.09
CA GLY A 98 -22.03 2.63 10.32
C GLY A 98 -22.37 1.73 9.14
N VAL A 99 -22.30 2.24 7.91
CA VAL A 99 -22.52 1.46 6.69
C VAL A 99 -21.47 0.37 6.54
N ILE A 100 -20.19 0.67 6.74
CA ILE A 100 -19.10 -0.33 6.64
C ILE A 100 -19.31 -1.45 7.65
N LEU A 101 -19.59 -1.13 8.92
CA LEU A 101 -19.81 -2.14 9.96
C LEU A 101 -21.05 -3.00 9.69
N ALA A 102 -22.14 -2.39 9.20
CA ALA A 102 -23.36 -3.12 8.87
C ALA A 102 -23.23 -3.98 7.60
N ALA A 103 -22.37 -3.60 6.66
CA ALA A 103 -22.22 -4.27 5.37
C ALA A 103 -21.08 -5.30 5.32
N ALA A 104 -20.03 -5.15 6.14
CA ALA A 104 -18.79 -5.95 6.02
C ALA A 104 -19.03 -7.46 6.16
N GLU A 105 -19.73 -7.90 7.21
CA GLU A 105 -20.02 -9.32 7.45
C GLU A 105 -20.99 -9.89 6.39
N PRO A 106 -22.16 -9.28 6.11
CA PRO A 106 -23.04 -9.77 5.05
C PRO A 106 -22.37 -9.82 3.67
N PHE A 107 -21.50 -8.87 3.36
CA PHE A 107 -20.75 -8.86 2.11
C PHE A 107 -19.78 -10.04 2.03
N ALA A 108 -19.01 -10.30 3.09
CA ALA A 108 -18.07 -11.42 3.13
C ALA A 108 -18.79 -12.77 3.02
N GLU A 109 -19.88 -12.97 3.77
CA GLU A 109 -20.68 -14.19 3.73
C GLU A 109 -21.38 -14.40 2.38
N ALA A 110 -21.98 -13.34 1.81
CA ALA A 110 -22.62 -13.39 0.50
C ALA A 110 -21.62 -13.76 -0.61
N MET A 111 -20.38 -13.27 -0.51
CA MET A 111 -19.33 -13.59 -1.48
C MET A 111 -18.93 -15.07 -1.42
N VAL A 112 -18.65 -15.59 -0.22
CA VAL A 112 -18.27 -17.00 -0.03
C VAL A 112 -19.42 -17.94 -0.43
N SER A 113 -20.65 -17.64 0.00
CA SER A 113 -21.83 -18.44 -0.36
C SER A 113 -22.11 -18.44 -1.86
N SER A 114 -22.00 -17.29 -2.53
CA SER A 114 -22.09 -17.21 -4.00
C SER A 114 -21.02 -18.04 -4.68
N GLY A 115 -19.79 -18.03 -4.14
CA GLY A 115 -18.69 -18.88 -4.61
C GLY A 115 -19.01 -20.37 -4.59
N ARG A 116 -19.57 -20.85 -3.49
CA ARG A 116 -19.99 -22.26 -3.34
C ARG A 116 -21.01 -22.66 -4.38
N VAL A 117 -22.02 -21.81 -4.64
CA VAL A 117 -23.07 -22.07 -5.62
C VAL A 117 -22.52 -22.08 -7.05
N LEU A 118 -21.59 -21.17 -7.36
CA LEU A 118 -20.99 -21.05 -8.69
C LEU A 118 -19.81 -22.02 -8.93
N GLY A 119 -19.42 -22.81 -7.93
CA GLY A 119 -18.25 -23.69 -8.01
C GLY A 119 -16.92 -22.94 -8.15
N ILE A 120 -16.85 -21.70 -7.67
CA ILE A 120 -15.63 -20.88 -7.66
C ILE A 120 -14.92 -21.09 -6.33
N ASN A 121 -13.60 -21.29 -6.37
CA ASN A 121 -12.78 -21.48 -5.19
C ASN A 121 -12.86 -20.25 -4.26
N GLU A 122 -13.20 -20.47 -2.99
CA GLU A 122 -13.37 -19.42 -1.97
C GLU A 122 -12.12 -18.56 -1.80
N PHE A 123 -10.92 -19.17 -1.89
CA PHE A 123 -9.67 -18.44 -1.83
C PHE A 123 -9.55 -17.42 -2.95
N LEU A 124 -9.99 -17.75 -4.18
CA LEU A 124 -9.93 -16.79 -5.28
C LEU A 124 -10.87 -15.60 -5.04
N LEU A 125 -12.01 -15.82 -4.40
CA LEU A 125 -12.95 -14.75 -4.07
C LEU A 125 -12.38 -13.85 -2.96
N ILE A 126 -11.88 -14.44 -1.88
CA ILE A 126 -11.31 -13.70 -0.76
C ILE A 126 -10.03 -12.96 -1.17
N GLN A 127 -9.19 -13.57 -2.01
CA GLN A 127 -7.90 -13.00 -2.40
C GLN A 127 -8.01 -11.98 -3.54
N TRP A 128 -8.94 -12.16 -4.48
CA TRP A 128 -9.03 -11.30 -5.67
C TRP A 128 -10.30 -10.46 -5.71
N LEU A 129 -11.47 -11.05 -5.46
CA LEU A 129 -12.74 -10.32 -5.60
C LEU A 129 -12.95 -9.33 -4.46
N ALA A 130 -12.69 -9.75 -3.21
CA ALA A 130 -12.85 -8.87 -2.05
C ALA A 130 -11.96 -7.63 -2.15
N PRO A 131 -10.63 -7.74 -2.36
CA PRO A 131 -9.78 -6.58 -2.55
C PRO A 131 -10.16 -5.74 -3.77
N LEU A 132 -10.52 -6.37 -4.90
CA LEU A 132 -10.94 -5.62 -6.08
C LEU A 132 -12.15 -4.72 -5.78
N ALA A 133 -13.14 -5.25 -5.06
CA ALA A 133 -14.34 -4.50 -4.68
C ALA A 133 -14.04 -3.43 -3.63
N SER A 134 -13.24 -3.74 -2.60
CA SER A 134 -12.93 -2.81 -1.51
C SER A 134 -11.98 -1.69 -1.93
N GLU A 135 -11.07 -1.96 -2.86
CA GLU A 135 -10.07 -0.99 -3.34
C GLU A 135 -10.56 -0.19 -4.57
N ALA A 136 -11.66 -0.60 -5.22
CA ALA A 136 -12.22 0.11 -6.38
C ALA A 136 -12.47 1.61 -6.14
N PRO A 137 -12.98 2.06 -4.97
CA PRO A 137 -13.11 3.49 -4.69
C PRO A 137 -11.77 4.22 -4.69
N ALA A 138 -10.73 3.65 -4.07
CA ALA A 138 -9.39 4.26 -4.03
C ALA A 138 -8.76 4.33 -5.43
N VAL A 139 -8.89 3.26 -6.22
CA VAL A 139 -8.44 3.23 -7.62
C VAL A 139 -9.18 4.26 -8.47
N SER A 140 -10.47 4.45 -8.25
CA SER A 140 -11.27 5.46 -8.95
C SER A 140 -10.76 6.88 -8.68
N ILE A 141 -10.41 7.20 -7.43
CA ILE A 141 -9.80 8.49 -7.09
C ILE A 141 -8.43 8.66 -7.76
N ALA A 142 -7.60 7.61 -7.80
CA ALA A 142 -6.31 7.66 -8.50
C ALA A 142 -6.48 7.91 -10.02
N ILE A 143 -7.50 7.30 -10.65
CA ILE A 143 -7.84 7.56 -12.06
C ILE A 143 -8.28 9.02 -12.24
N LEU A 144 -9.11 9.57 -11.35
CA LEU A 144 -9.51 10.98 -11.40
C LEU A 144 -8.31 11.92 -11.30
N PHE A 145 -7.33 11.64 -10.45
CA PHE A 145 -6.08 12.41 -10.41
C PHE A 145 -5.31 12.34 -11.74
N VAL A 146 -5.23 11.18 -12.38
CA VAL A 146 -4.59 11.04 -13.70
C VAL A 146 -5.34 11.83 -14.77
N LEU A 147 -6.68 11.76 -14.78
CA LEU A 147 -7.52 12.51 -15.72
C LEU A 147 -7.42 14.03 -15.51
N ALA A 148 -7.22 14.46 -14.26
CA ALA A 148 -6.95 15.85 -13.90
C ALA A 148 -5.49 16.27 -14.16
N ASN A 149 -4.69 15.47 -14.85
CA ASN A 149 -3.27 15.71 -15.13
C ASN A 149 -2.39 15.83 -13.88
N ARG A 150 -2.81 15.21 -12.76
CA ARG A 150 -2.12 15.13 -11.45
C ARG A 150 -1.64 13.71 -11.17
N SER A 151 -1.04 13.05 -12.16
CA SER A 151 -0.62 11.64 -12.07
C SER A 151 0.38 11.36 -10.95
N GLY A 152 1.26 12.31 -10.61
CA GLY A 152 2.17 12.22 -9.46
C GLY A 152 1.44 12.15 -8.12
N ASN A 153 0.35 12.90 -7.96
CA ASN A 153 -0.48 12.87 -6.75
C ASN A 153 -1.25 11.56 -6.64
N GLY A 154 -1.79 11.08 -7.77
CA GLY A 154 -2.41 9.75 -7.85
C GLY A 154 -1.43 8.63 -7.45
N LEU A 155 -0.20 8.65 -7.98
CA LEU A 155 0.82 7.66 -7.63
C LEU A 155 1.25 7.78 -6.15
N THR A 156 1.39 8.99 -5.63
CA THR A 156 1.69 9.23 -4.22
C THR A 156 0.60 8.67 -3.30
N ALA A 157 -0.67 8.89 -3.65
CA ALA A 157 -1.80 8.33 -2.90
C ALA A 157 -1.76 6.79 -2.89
N MET A 158 -1.50 6.16 -4.03
CA MET A 158 -1.37 4.69 -4.12
C MET A 158 -0.18 4.14 -3.32
N ILE A 159 0.96 4.84 -3.29
CA ILE A 159 2.11 4.44 -2.47
C ILE A 159 1.76 4.55 -0.98
N SER A 160 1.10 5.64 -0.56
CA SER A 160 0.67 5.82 0.83
C SER A 160 -0.34 4.77 1.25
N ASP A 161 -1.28 4.41 0.37
CA ASP A 161 -2.24 3.34 0.60
C ASP A 161 -1.54 1.98 0.76
N LYS A 162 -0.56 1.68 -0.10
CA LYS A 162 0.26 0.47 0.03
C LYS A 162 1.03 0.43 1.36
N ILE A 163 1.54 1.56 1.86
CA ILE A 163 2.20 1.61 3.19
C ILE A 163 1.19 1.23 4.27
N ASN A 164 -0.01 1.82 4.27
CA ASN A 164 -1.07 1.50 5.23
C ASN A 164 -1.44 0.01 5.19
N GLN A 165 -1.70 -0.53 3.99
CA GLN A 165 -2.02 -1.96 3.79
C GLN A 165 -0.87 -2.88 4.23
N TRP A 166 0.38 -2.51 3.96
CA TRP A 166 1.54 -3.35 4.28
C TRP A 166 2.05 -3.19 5.72
N THR A 167 1.45 -2.29 6.51
CA THR A 167 1.79 -2.07 7.92
C THR A 167 0.59 -2.28 8.82
N LEU A 168 -0.31 -1.30 8.92
CA LEU A 168 -1.46 -1.35 9.82
C LEU A 168 -2.39 -2.51 9.50
N LEU A 169 -2.75 -2.73 8.23
CA LEU A 169 -3.69 -3.81 7.89
C LEU A 169 -3.11 -5.18 8.29
N VAL A 170 -1.86 -5.46 7.92
CA VAL A 170 -1.16 -6.71 8.33
C VAL A 170 -1.07 -6.81 9.86
N GLY A 171 -0.69 -5.73 10.54
CA GLY A 171 -0.56 -5.69 12.00
C GLY A 171 -1.89 -5.87 12.72
N MET A 172 -3.02 -5.43 12.14
CA MET A 172 -4.33 -5.56 12.76
C MET A 172 -4.89 -6.98 12.69
N LEU A 173 -4.34 -7.88 11.85
CA LEU A 173 -4.80 -9.27 11.77
C LEU A 173 -4.74 -10.04 13.11
N PRO A 174 -3.59 -10.10 13.82
CA PRO A 174 -3.54 -10.76 15.13
C PRO A 174 -4.40 -10.04 16.19
N LEU A 175 -4.64 -8.73 16.05
CA LEU A 175 -5.53 -7.99 16.93
C LEU A 175 -6.98 -8.43 16.73
N ALA A 176 -7.46 -8.45 15.48
CA ALA A 176 -8.81 -8.92 15.14
C ALA A 176 -9.01 -10.37 15.57
N MET A 177 -8.00 -11.23 15.37
CA MET A 177 -8.09 -12.63 15.78
C MET A 177 -8.11 -12.79 17.30
N SER A 178 -7.33 -12.00 18.04
CA SER A 178 -7.36 -12.01 19.51
C SER A 178 -8.70 -11.53 20.07
N VAL A 179 -9.27 -10.47 19.48
CA VAL A 179 -10.59 -9.96 19.86
C VAL A 179 -11.67 -11.00 19.58
N GLY A 180 -11.66 -11.60 18.38
CA GLY A 180 -12.62 -12.66 18.01
C GLY A 180 -12.50 -13.93 18.86
N ALA A 181 -11.29 -14.30 19.27
CA ALA A 181 -11.03 -15.46 20.13
C ALA A 181 -11.23 -15.17 21.63
N GLY A 182 -11.40 -13.91 22.04
CA GLY A 182 -11.47 -13.50 23.44
C GLY A 182 -10.17 -13.72 24.24
N THR A 183 -9.08 -14.07 23.59
CA THR A 183 -7.78 -14.39 24.20
C THR A 183 -6.64 -13.88 23.32
N ILE A 184 -5.47 -13.63 23.91
CA ILE A 184 -4.30 -13.21 23.13
C ILE A 184 -3.90 -14.35 22.19
N SER A 185 -3.90 -14.06 20.90
CA SER A 185 -3.58 -15.02 19.86
C SER A 185 -2.67 -14.39 18.78
N SER A 186 -1.96 -15.24 18.05
CA SER A 186 -1.12 -14.87 16.91
C SER A 186 -1.69 -15.52 15.66
N LEU A 187 -1.69 -14.82 14.52
CA LEU A 187 -2.12 -15.41 13.25
C LEU A 187 -1.04 -16.40 12.78
N PRO A 188 -1.27 -17.72 12.81
CA PRO A 188 -0.34 -18.67 12.24
C PRO A 188 -0.31 -18.49 10.71
N LEU A 189 0.87 -18.62 10.10
CA LEU A 189 0.99 -18.70 8.66
C LEU A 189 1.15 -20.18 8.30
N ASP A 190 0.12 -20.76 7.69
CA ASP A 190 0.25 -22.10 7.10
C ASP A 190 1.23 -22.11 5.91
N ALA A 191 1.48 -23.28 5.34
CA ALA A 191 2.44 -23.41 4.24
C ALA A 191 2.06 -22.52 3.04
N ARG A 192 0.79 -22.44 2.68
CA ARG A 192 0.33 -21.63 1.56
C ARG A 192 0.39 -20.14 1.89
N GLN A 193 -0.12 -19.75 3.05
CA GLN A 193 -0.12 -18.36 3.53
C GLN A 193 1.30 -17.81 3.66
N SER A 194 2.25 -18.64 4.09
CA SER A 194 3.67 -18.27 4.13
C SER A 194 4.21 -17.95 2.74
N GLU A 195 3.89 -18.75 1.73
CA GLU A 195 4.31 -18.47 0.35
C GLU A 195 3.59 -17.27 -0.27
N GLU A 196 2.29 -17.07 -0.01
CA GLU A 196 1.55 -15.88 -0.44
C GLU A 196 2.13 -14.60 0.20
N PHE A 197 2.49 -14.67 1.48
CA PHE A 197 3.12 -13.58 2.21
C PHE A 197 4.54 -13.32 1.69
N PHE A 198 5.30 -14.37 1.39
CA PHE A 198 6.65 -14.26 0.80
C PHE A 198 6.60 -13.63 -0.59
N LEU A 199 5.68 -14.07 -1.44
CA LEU A 199 5.44 -13.50 -2.76
C LEU A 199 5.10 -12.01 -2.65
N THR A 200 4.22 -11.64 -1.71
CA THR A 200 3.82 -10.24 -1.51
C THR A 200 4.98 -9.38 -0.99
N ALA A 201 5.83 -9.92 -0.11
CA ALA A 201 7.05 -9.25 0.35
C ALA A 201 8.05 -9.04 -0.80
N ALA A 202 8.27 -10.06 -1.62
CA ALA A 202 9.16 -9.99 -2.79
C ALA A 202 8.64 -8.99 -3.85
N GLN A 203 7.33 -8.99 -4.12
CA GLN A 203 6.67 -8.00 -4.97
C GLN A 203 6.83 -6.58 -4.44
N SER A 204 6.67 -6.39 -3.13
CA SER A 204 6.85 -5.10 -2.48
C SER A 204 8.30 -4.61 -2.66
N LEU A 205 9.29 -5.47 -2.46
CA LEU A 205 10.70 -5.15 -2.74
C LEU A 205 10.95 -4.79 -4.21
N LEU A 206 10.36 -5.49 -5.18
CA LEU A 206 10.49 -5.13 -6.59
C LEU A 206 9.87 -3.75 -6.87
N GLY A 207 8.65 -3.49 -6.38
CA GLY A 207 7.99 -2.20 -6.52
C GLY A 207 8.84 -1.05 -5.98
N ILE A 208 9.40 -1.22 -4.79
CA ILE A 208 10.32 -0.27 -4.15
C ILE A 208 11.58 -0.08 -5.01
N ALA A 209 12.20 -1.16 -5.47
CA ALA A 209 13.41 -1.13 -6.29
C ALA A 209 13.20 -0.30 -7.57
N LEU A 210 12.03 -0.44 -8.21
CA LEU A 210 11.67 0.32 -9.42
C LEU A 210 11.43 1.81 -9.13
N LEU A 211 10.98 2.13 -7.92
CA LEU A 211 10.72 3.50 -7.45
C LEU A 211 11.94 4.21 -6.87
N LEU A 212 13.11 3.54 -6.71
CA LEU A 212 14.34 4.16 -6.20
C LEU A 212 14.82 5.39 -6.99
N ARG A 213 14.33 5.54 -8.22
CA ARG A 213 14.65 6.66 -9.09
C ARG A 213 13.67 7.82 -8.94
N LEU A 214 12.74 7.75 -7.98
CA LEU A 214 11.62 8.67 -7.79
C LEU A 214 10.82 8.87 -9.08
N ARG A 215 10.66 7.80 -9.86
CA ARG A 215 9.85 7.81 -11.08
C ARG A 215 9.36 6.42 -11.41
N LEU A 216 8.14 6.34 -11.92
CA LEU A 216 7.57 5.11 -12.46
C LEU A 216 7.51 5.19 -13.97
N SER A 217 8.41 4.47 -14.65
CA SER A 217 8.41 4.39 -16.12
C SER A 217 7.36 3.42 -16.63
N ILE A 218 6.91 3.59 -17.87
CA ILE A 218 5.99 2.64 -18.53
C ILE A 218 6.58 1.22 -18.54
N ALA A 219 7.90 1.07 -18.75
CA ALA A 219 8.56 -0.23 -18.69
C ALA A 219 8.49 -0.86 -17.30
N SER A 220 8.65 -0.06 -16.24
CA SER A 220 8.51 -0.53 -14.84
C SER A 220 7.07 -0.93 -14.53
N ALA A 221 6.10 -0.13 -14.96
CA ALA A 221 4.68 -0.44 -14.79
C ALA A 221 4.29 -1.71 -15.57
N ALA A 222 4.77 -1.85 -16.81
CA ALA A 222 4.54 -3.02 -17.65
C ALA A 222 5.18 -4.29 -17.06
N LEU A 223 6.37 -4.19 -16.47
CA LEU A 223 7.00 -5.31 -15.77
C LEU A 223 6.15 -5.78 -14.59
N LEU A 224 5.72 -4.85 -13.72
CA LEU A 224 4.86 -5.18 -12.57
C LEU A 224 3.54 -5.81 -13.04
N ALA A 225 2.89 -5.21 -14.04
CA ALA A 225 1.64 -5.72 -14.60
C ALA A 225 1.82 -7.11 -15.22
N ALA A 226 2.87 -7.33 -16.02
CA ALA A 226 3.12 -8.61 -16.67
C ALA A 226 3.38 -9.72 -15.65
N MET A 227 4.25 -9.49 -14.66
CA MET A 227 4.52 -10.49 -13.64
C MET A 227 3.27 -10.78 -12.79
N PHE A 228 2.49 -9.75 -12.46
CA PHE A 228 1.21 -9.92 -11.76
C PHE A 228 0.20 -10.71 -12.59
N SER A 229 0.07 -10.43 -13.89
CA SER A 229 -0.81 -11.19 -14.79
C SER A 229 -0.39 -12.66 -14.87
N VAL A 230 0.90 -12.95 -14.95
CA VAL A 230 1.43 -14.33 -14.92
C VAL A 230 1.04 -15.01 -13.61
N GLN A 231 1.22 -14.35 -12.47
CA GLN A 231 0.79 -14.87 -11.16
C GLN A 231 -0.71 -15.19 -11.14
N VAL A 232 -1.57 -14.26 -11.59
CA VAL A 232 -3.02 -14.47 -11.62
C VAL A 232 -3.38 -15.66 -12.50
N VAL A 233 -2.83 -15.75 -13.72
CA VAL A 233 -3.09 -16.88 -14.63
C VAL A 233 -2.68 -18.21 -14.00
N LEU A 234 -1.52 -18.28 -13.34
CA LEU A 234 -1.06 -19.47 -12.65
C LEU A 234 -1.94 -19.83 -11.45
N ALA A 235 -2.37 -18.84 -10.66
CA ALA A 235 -3.29 -19.03 -9.54
C ALA A 235 -4.64 -19.60 -9.99
N PHE A 236 -5.18 -19.13 -11.12
CA PHE A 236 -6.41 -19.69 -11.70
C PHE A 236 -6.21 -21.08 -12.29
N TYR A 237 -5.06 -21.33 -12.93
CA TYR A 237 -4.77 -22.61 -13.56
C TYR A 237 -4.55 -23.74 -12.52
N TYR A 238 -3.80 -23.47 -11.46
CA TYR A 238 -3.49 -24.43 -10.40
C TYR A 238 -4.45 -24.38 -9.20
N ARG A 239 -5.57 -23.66 -9.29
CA ARG A 239 -6.53 -23.42 -8.18
C ARG A 239 -7.02 -24.66 -7.43
N ASN A 240 -6.94 -25.84 -8.03
CA ASN A 240 -7.39 -27.13 -7.45
C ASN A 240 -6.23 -28.05 -7.05
N ASP A 241 -4.97 -27.61 -7.25
CA ASP A 241 -3.76 -28.36 -6.92
C ASP A 241 -2.91 -27.51 -5.95
N GLU A 242 -3.02 -27.82 -4.67
CA GLU A 242 -2.37 -27.07 -3.61
C GLU A 242 -0.85 -27.18 -3.67
N ALA A 243 -0.30 -28.36 -3.95
CA ALA A 243 1.13 -28.57 -4.03
C ALA A 243 1.76 -27.77 -5.18
N ARG A 244 1.12 -27.76 -6.36
CA ARG A 244 1.58 -26.94 -7.49
C ARG A 244 1.38 -25.45 -7.22
N THR A 245 0.29 -25.07 -6.56
CA THR A 245 0.06 -23.67 -6.17
C THR A 245 1.21 -23.17 -5.30
N ILE A 246 1.52 -23.86 -4.20
CA ILE A 246 2.66 -23.53 -3.30
C ILE A 246 3.95 -23.42 -4.10
N LEU A 247 4.28 -24.43 -4.92
CA LEU A 247 5.48 -24.43 -5.73
C LEU A 247 5.56 -23.21 -6.68
N THR A 248 4.46 -22.86 -7.35
CA THR A 248 4.43 -21.70 -8.24
C THR A 248 4.58 -20.38 -7.49
N LEU A 249 3.97 -20.24 -6.31
CA LEU A 249 4.13 -19.06 -5.46
C LEU A 249 5.59 -18.90 -5.04
N THR A 250 6.24 -19.97 -4.57
CA THR A 250 7.64 -19.97 -4.16
C THR A 250 8.55 -19.54 -5.32
N TRP A 251 8.41 -20.15 -6.50
CA TRP A 251 9.23 -19.80 -7.66
C TRP A 251 9.03 -18.36 -8.11
N LEU A 252 7.78 -17.89 -8.17
CA LEU A 252 7.48 -16.50 -8.51
C LEU A 252 8.10 -15.54 -7.49
N ALA A 253 7.99 -15.84 -6.20
CA ALA A 253 8.55 -15.02 -5.13
C ALA A 253 10.08 -14.89 -5.28
N TRP A 254 10.78 -15.99 -5.57
CA TRP A 254 12.21 -15.96 -5.88
C TRP A 254 12.53 -15.15 -7.13
N VAL A 255 11.74 -15.27 -8.20
CA VAL A 255 11.93 -14.46 -9.42
C VAL A 255 11.76 -12.96 -9.11
N TYR A 256 10.71 -12.59 -8.39
CA TYR A 256 10.51 -11.21 -7.93
C TYR A 256 11.69 -10.72 -7.10
N LEU A 257 12.16 -11.53 -6.16
CA LEU A 257 13.27 -11.18 -5.28
C LEU A 257 14.59 -11.02 -6.04
N VAL A 258 14.91 -11.92 -6.97
CA VAL A 258 16.13 -11.83 -7.79
C VAL A 258 16.12 -10.56 -8.63
N ILE A 259 15.00 -10.25 -9.30
CA ILE A 259 14.88 -9.02 -10.09
C ILE A 259 14.99 -7.80 -9.18
N ALA A 260 14.33 -7.81 -8.02
CA ALA A 260 14.42 -6.72 -7.05
C ALA A 260 15.88 -6.48 -6.61
N LEU A 261 16.60 -7.54 -6.22
CA LEU A 261 17.99 -7.48 -5.79
C LEU A 261 18.92 -6.98 -6.90
N ALA A 262 18.70 -7.41 -8.15
CA ALA A 262 19.45 -6.91 -9.29
C ALA A 262 19.23 -5.39 -9.48
N VAL A 263 17.98 -4.93 -9.42
CA VAL A 263 17.65 -3.51 -9.53
C VAL A 263 18.20 -2.69 -8.34
N PHE A 264 18.12 -3.20 -7.12
CA PHE A 264 18.73 -2.59 -5.93
C PHE A 264 20.24 -2.45 -6.09
N SER A 265 20.93 -3.51 -6.56
CA SER A 265 22.38 -3.52 -6.75
C SER A 265 22.83 -2.48 -7.78
N ILE A 266 22.09 -2.34 -8.88
CA ILE A 266 22.35 -1.31 -9.91
C ILE A 266 22.12 0.10 -9.36
N ASN A 267 21.17 0.27 -8.43
CA ASN A 267 20.76 1.57 -7.89
C ASN A 267 21.23 1.84 -6.45
N GLY A 268 22.26 1.13 -5.96
CA GLY A 268 22.67 1.17 -4.55
C GLY A 268 22.97 2.58 -4.01
N ARG A 269 23.55 3.47 -4.83
CA ARG A 269 23.78 4.88 -4.44
C ARG A 269 22.46 5.63 -4.16
N ARG A 270 21.40 5.35 -4.93
CA ARG A 270 20.08 5.97 -4.77
C ARG A 270 19.35 5.41 -3.56
N LEU A 271 19.50 4.11 -3.30
CA LEU A 271 18.99 3.50 -2.07
C LEU A 271 19.56 4.21 -0.83
N VAL A 272 20.88 4.42 -0.77
CA VAL A 272 21.50 5.16 0.33
C VAL A 272 20.97 6.59 0.42
N ALA A 273 20.77 7.28 -0.72
CA ALA A 273 20.21 8.63 -0.73
C ALA A 273 18.75 8.69 -0.21
N ILE A 274 17.92 7.71 -0.56
CA ILE A 274 16.55 7.59 -0.06
C ILE A 274 16.55 7.33 1.45
N LEU A 275 17.36 6.38 1.93
CA LEU A 275 17.45 6.08 3.36
C LEU A 275 17.93 7.28 4.19
N ARG A 276 18.92 8.03 3.68
CA ARG A 276 19.37 9.28 4.31
C ARG A 276 18.23 10.31 4.36
N THR A 277 17.46 10.46 3.30
CA THR A 277 16.34 11.41 3.26
C THR A 277 15.19 10.97 4.19
N ALA A 278 14.83 9.68 4.17
CA ALA A 278 13.76 9.15 5.00
C ALA A 278 14.06 9.31 6.49
N PHE A 279 15.26 8.91 6.91
CA PHE A 279 15.59 8.74 8.34
C PHE A 279 16.50 9.83 8.93
N LEU A 280 17.33 10.52 8.13
CA LEU A 280 18.36 11.45 8.65
C LEU A 280 18.11 12.93 8.35
N SER A 281 17.37 13.28 7.29
CA SER A 281 17.25 14.69 6.86
C SER A 281 16.24 15.54 7.67
N ALA A 282 15.90 15.13 8.89
CA ALA A 282 14.89 15.78 9.73
C ALA A 282 15.31 17.14 10.34
N GLY A 283 16.40 17.80 9.91
CA GLY A 283 16.94 18.93 10.69
C GLY A 283 17.65 20.11 10.02
N LEU A 284 17.91 20.15 8.70
CA LEU A 284 18.90 21.11 8.15
C LEU A 284 18.40 22.16 7.14
N ARG A 285 17.14 22.60 7.20
CA ARG A 285 16.66 23.77 6.43
C ARG A 285 15.77 24.72 7.22
N ARG A 286 16.12 25.00 8.48
CA ARG A 286 15.44 26.03 9.28
C ARG A 286 16.17 27.38 9.39
N ASP A 287 17.32 27.59 8.74
CA ASP A 287 18.10 28.79 9.00
C ASP A 287 18.77 29.43 7.77
N THR A 288 17.97 30.00 6.86
CA THR A 288 18.53 30.90 5.82
C THR A 288 17.60 32.05 5.40
N ARG A 289 16.50 32.31 6.13
CA ARG A 289 15.64 33.49 5.90
C ARG A 289 15.49 34.38 7.14
N ARG A 290 16.58 34.57 7.90
CA ARG A 290 16.60 35.49 9.04
C ARG A 290 17.82 36.41 9.06
N ASN A 291 18.48 36.63 7.92
CA ASN A 291 19.60 37.57 7.78
C ASN A 291 19.47 38.50 6.56
N GLU A 292 18.24 38.75 6.10
CA GLU A 292 17.93 39.82 5.14
C GLU A 292 16.66 40.55 5.61
N ALA A 293 16.78 41.27 6.73
CA ALA A 293 15.87 42.33 7.17
C ALA A 293 16.63 43.27 8.11
#